data_AF-A0A518BE91-F1
#
_entry.id   AF-A0A518BE91-F1
#
_cell.length_a   1.000
_cell.length_b   1.000
_cell.length_c   1.000
_cell.angle_alpha   90.00
_cell.angle_beta   90.00
_cell.angle_gamma   90.00
#
_symmetry.space_group_name_H-M   'P 1'
#
loop_
_entity.id
_entity.type
_entity.pdbx_description
1 polymer ?
#
loop_
_entity_poly.entity_id
_entity_poly.type
_entity_poly.pdbx_seq_one_letter_code
_entity_poly.pdbx_strand_id
1 'polypeptide(L)'
;MPPEETLADWFHERIDEATGDVLLKDAQALREGLTHDEDLSHYDFFVKACFVVPENSLFVSVQFNGLPLECRETFFALFIEHRTIAEALAAGLGPEDRLRQNAQRGLDAAAGINPRAPSWREVADDTIGPWWAQDDAFDGVPEDSR
;
A
#
# COMPACT_ATOMS: atom_id res chain seq x y z
N MET A 1 -24.50 35.22 8.98
CA MET A 1 -23.51 34.16 8.71
C MET A 1 -24.21 32.83 8.97
N PRO A 2 -24.07 31.82 8.09
CA PRO A 2 -24.57 30.50 8.41
C PRO A 2 -23.92 30.01 9.72
N PRO A 3 -24.65 29.26 10.56
CA PRO A 3 -24.09 28.72 11.80
C PRO A 3 -22.79 27.93 11.54
N GLU A 4 -21.85 27.95 12.48
CA GLU A 4 -20.54 27.29 12.32
C GLU A 4 -20.67 25.79 12.00
N GLU A 5 -21.67 25.10 12.56
CA GLU A 5 -21.99 23.71 12.23
C GLU A 5 -22.29 23.51 10.73
N THR A 6 -23.05 24.41 10.11
CA THR A 6 -23.30 24.35 8.65
C THR A 6 -22.06 24.61 7.80
N LEU A 7 -21.04 25.29 8.32
CA LEU A 7 -19.78 25.49 7.60
C LEU A 7 -18.88 24.26 7.72
N ALA A 8 -18.83 23.62 8.89
CA ALA A 8 -18.08 22.38 9.10
C ALA A 8 -18.65 21.25 8.24
N ASP A 9 -19.97 21.05 8.25
CA ASP A 9 -20.63 20.02 7.44
C ASP A 9 -20.40 20.23 5.94
N TRP A 10 -20.55 21.48 5.47
CA TRP A 10 -20.27 21.82 4.07
C TRP A 10 -18.80 21.56 3.70
N PHE A 11 -17.86 21.87 4.60
CA PHE A 11 -16.44 21.66 4.35
C PHE A 11 -16.08 20.17 4.28
N HIS A 12 -16.63 19.35 5.20
CA HIS A 12 -16.45 17.89 5.17
C HIS A 12 -17.01 17.28 3.88
N GLU A 13 -18.20 17.71 3.44
CA GLU A 13 -18.79 17.26 2.18
C GLU A 13 -17.87 17.54 0.98
N ARG A 14 -17.24 18.73 0.92
CA ARG A 14 -16.30 19.07 -0.16
C ARG A 14 -15.02 18.24 -0.12
N ILE A 15 -14.53 17.87 1.07
CA ILE A 15 -13.38 16.96 1.21
C ILE A 15 -13.74 15.57 0.71
N ASP A 16 -14.92 15.07 1.06
CA ASP A 16 -15.38 13.75 0.64
C ASP A 16 -15.55 13.66 -0.88
N GLU A 17 -16.13 14.70 -1.50
CA GLU A 17 -16.22 14.81 -2.96
C GLU A 17 -14.85 14.82 -3.63
N ALA A 18 -13.94 15.70 -3.17
CA ALA A 18 -12.60 15.79 -3.73
C ALA A 18 -11.81 14.48 -3.58
N THR A 19 -11.99 13.80 -2.45
CA THR A 19 -11.40 12.48 -2.19
C THR A 19 -11.95 11.44 -3.15
N GLY A 20 -13.28 11.41 -3.33
CA GLY A 20 -13.95 10.52 -4.28
C GLY A 20 -13.44 10.68 -5.72
N ASP A 21 -13.28 11.93 -6.16
CA ASP A 21 -12.76 12.24 -7.49
C ASP A 21 -11.32 11.74 -7.70
N VAL A 22 -10.45 11.91 -6.70
CA VAL A 22 -9.06 11.40 -6.75
C VAL A 22 -9.05 9.87 -6.81
N LEU A 23 -9.82 9.20 -5.96
CA LEU A 23 -9.90 7.74 -5.94
C LEU A 23 -10.42 7.17 -7.27
N LEU A 24 -11.39 7.85 -7.89
CA LEU A 24 -11.92 7.45 -9.19
C LEU A 24 -10.87 7.59 -10.30
N LYS A 25 -10.10 8.68 -10.30
CA LYS A 25 -9.00 8.91 -11.24
C LYS A 25 -7.90 7.87 -11.10
N ASP A 26 -7.47 7.56 -9.88
CA ASP A 26 -6.46 6.51 -9.61
C ASP A 26 -6.95 5.14 -10.11
N ALA A 27 -8.21 4.80 -9.80
CA ALA A 27 -8.80 3.55 -10.26
C ALA A 27 -8.90 3.47 -11.80
N GLN A 28 -9.14 4.60 -12.47
CA GLN A 28 -9.13 4.69 -13.93
C GLN A 28 -7.71 4.55 -14.50
N ALA A 29 -6.74 5.28 -13.95
CA ALA A 29 -5.34 5.22 -14.36
C ALA A 29 -4.79 3.78 -14.29
N LEU A 30 -5.10 3.07 -13.19
CA LEU A 30 -4.69 1.68 -13.03
C LEU A 30 -5.35 0.76 -14.09
N ARG A 31 -6.61 0.98 -14.44
CA ARG A 31 -7.31 0.21 -15.50
C ARG A 31 -6.72 0.47 -16.89
N GLU A 32 -6.25 1.69 -17.13
CA GLU A 32 -5.61 2.10 -18.38
C GLU A 32 -4.15 1.61 -18.47
N GLY A 33 -3.63 0.97 -17.43
CA GLY A 33 -2.26 0.46 -17.38
C GLY A 33 -1.22 1.56 -17.22
N LEU A 34 -1.62 2.75 -16.78
CA LEU A 34 -0.68 3.79 -16.38
C LEU A 34 0.05 3.29 -15.13
N THR A 35 1.37 3.22 -15.20
CA THR A 35 2.18 2.63 -14.13
C THR A 35 2.60 3.66 -13.08
N HIS A 36 2.65 4.95 -13.43
CA HIS A 36 2.96 6.05 -12.53
C HIS A 36 2.75 7.40 -13.21
N ASP A 37 2.48 8.44 -12.42
CA ASP A 37 2.63 9.84 -12.82
C ASP A 37 4.12 10.25 -12.66
N GLU A 38 4.58 11.26 -13.38
CA GLU A 38 5.98 11.75 -13.25
C GLU A 38 6.23 12.37 -11.85
N ASP A 39 5.17 12.85 -11.21
CA ASP A 39 5.16 13.32 -9.83
C ASP A 39 4.60 12.22 -8.91
N LEU A 40 5.48 11.56 -8.15
CA LEU A 40 5.11 10.50 -7.20
C LEU A 40 4.86 11.03 -5.78
N SER A 41 4.96 12.34 -5.58
CA SER A 41 4.92 12.94 -4.24
C SER A 41 3.58 12.72 -3.52
N HIS A 42 2.48 12.53 -4.25
CA HIS A 42 1.18 12.23 -3.65
C HIS A 42 1.07 10.81 -3.06
N TYR A 43 2.00 9.91 -3.36
CA TYR A 43 2.08 8.58 -2.76
C TYR A 43 3.10 8.46 -1.61
N ASP A 44 3.74 9.58 -1.23
CA ASP A 44 4.79 9.61 -0.22
C ASP A 44 4.43 8.89 1.08
N PHE A 45 3.16 8.93 1.48
CA PHE A 45 2.69 8.22 2.65
C PHE A 45 2.99 6.72 2.56
N PHE A 46 2.59 6.05 1.48
CA PHE A 46 2.82 4.60 1.33
C PHE A 46 4.30 4.27 1.11
N VAL A 47 5.01 5.11 0.36
CA VAL A 47 6.45 4.92 0.14
C VAL A 47 7.22 5.01 1.47
N LYS A 48 6.91 6.00 2.31
CA LYS A 48 7.65 6.25 3.55
C LYS A 48 7.16 5.42 4.73
N ALA A 49 5.84 5.27 4.89
CA ALA A 49 5.25 4.57 6.02
C ALA A 49 5.15 3.06 5.80
N CYS A 50 4.97 2.62 4.56
CA CYS A 50 4.77 1.21 4.22
C CYS A 50 5.92 0.62 3.38
N PHE A 51 6.99 1.40 3.13
CA PHE A 51 8.15 0.98 2.33
C PHE A 51 7.77 0.45 0.95
N VAL A 52 6.71 1.01 0.37
CA VAL A 52 6.25 0.65 -0.98
C VAL A 52 7.23 1.18 -2.01
N VAL A 53 7.63 0.29 -2.93
CA VAL A 53 8.42 0.65 -4.11
C VAL A 53 7.62 1.69 -4.91
N PRO A 54 8.16 2.90 -5.19
CA PRO A 54 7.38 4.01 -5.75
C PRO A 54 6.56 3.65 -6.99
N GLU A 55 7.09 2.78 -7.85
CA GLU A 55 6.47 2.26 -9.08
C GLU A 55 5.20 1.42 -8.82
N ASN A 56 5.03 0.87 -7.62
CA ASN A 56 3.84 0.12 -7.21
C ASN A 56 2.81 0.99 -6.46
N SER A 57 3.11 2.26 -6.24
CA SER A 57 2.33 3.10 -5.33
C SER A 57 0.90 3.33 -5.78
N LEU A 58 0.67 3.50 -7.09
CA LEU A 58 -0.68 3.62 -7.64
C LEU A 58 -1.49 2.35 -7.38
N PHE A 59 -0.90 1.18 -7.65
CA PHE A 59 -1.56 -0.10 -7.42
C PHE A 59 -1.91 -0.29 -5.94
N VAL A 60 -0.94 -0.08 -5.05
CA VAL A 60 -1.14 -0.21 -3.60
C VAL A 60 -2.20 0.77 -3.10
N SER A 61 -2.14 2.02 -3.55
CA SER A 61 -3.10 3.06 -3.15
C SER A 61 -4.52 2.70 -3.57
N VAL A 62 -4.73 2.22 -4.80
CA VAL A 62 -6.06 1.79 -5.27
C VAL A 62 -6.56 0.59 -4.47
N GLN A 63 -5.71 -0.42 -4.25
CA GLN A 63 -6.12 -1.62 -3.48
C GLN A 63 -6.45 -1.28 -2.03
N PHE A 64 -5.59 -0.50 -1.37
CA PHE A 64 -5.77 -0.14 0.03
C PHE A 64 -6.99 0.76 0.23
N ASN A 65 -7.17 1.79 -0.60
CA ASN A 65 -8.33 2.68 -0.51
C ASN A 65 -9.64 1.99 -0.89
N GLY A 66 -9.59 0.93 -1.70
CA GLY A 66 -10.74 0.08 -2.01
C GLY A 66 -11.19 -0.83 -0.86
N LEU A 67 -10.42 -0.91 0.24
CA LEU A 67 -10.80 -1.72 1.40
C LEU A 67 -11.98 -1.10 2.19
N PRO A 68 -12.82 -1.93 2.83
CA PRO A 68 -13.80 -1.46 3.81
C PRO A 68 -13.16 -0.55 4.85
N LEU A 69 -13.90 0.47 5.29
CA LEU A 69 -13.40 1.46 6.28
C LEU A 69 -12.82 0.77 7.52
N GLU A 70 -13.52 -0.22 8.06
CA GLU A 70 -13.07 -1.01 9.21
C GLU A 70 -11.70 -1.69 9.02
N CYS A 71 -11.36 -2.10 7.79
CA CYS A 71 -10.05 -2.67 7.48
C CYS A 71 -8.96 -1.58 7.53
N ARG A 72 -9.24 -0.42 6.94
CA ARG A 72 -8.31 0.72 6.91
C ARG A 72 -8.08 1.27 8.31
N GLU A 73 -9.14 1.46 9.09
CA GLU A 73 -9.05 1.92 10.49
C GLU A 73 -8.26 0.94 11.36
N THR A 74 -8.48 -0.36 11.21
CA THR A 74 -7.69 -1.39 11.90
C THR A 74 -6.21 -1.29 11.53
N PHE A 75 -5.90 -1.12 10.25
CA PHE A 75 -4.52 -0.98 9.78
C PHE A 75 -3.85 0.26 10.38
N PHE A 76 -4.50 1.43 10.31
CA PHE A 76 -3.95 2.66 10.87
C PHE A 76 -3.74 2.53 12.38
N ALA A 77 -4.73 2.04 13.12
CA ALA A 77 -4.63 1.89 14.57
C ALA A 77 -3.46 0.99 14.98
N LEU A 78 -3.26 -0.16 14.32
CA LEU A 78 -2.26 -1.14 14.74
C LEU A 78 -0.85 -0.84 14.19
N PHE A 79 -0.73 -0.42 12.94
CA PHE A 79 0.57 -0.32 12.26
C PHE A 79 1.12 1.09 12.15
N ILE A 80 0.26 2.12 12.17
CA ILE A 80 0.68 3.51 12.04
C ILE A 80 0.65 4.22 13.40
N GLU A 81 -0.42 4.04 14.15
CA GLU A 81 -0.59 4.62 15.49
C GLU A 81 0.01 3.75 16.61
N HIS A 82 0.48 2.54 16.26
CA HIS A 82 1.08 1.58 17.18
C HIS A 82 0.23 1.24 18.41
N ARG A 83 -1.11 1.29 18.28
CA ARG A 83 -2.01 0.87 19.35
C ARG A 83 -1.87 -0.62 19.59
N THR A 84 -1.96 -1.01 20.86
CA THR A 84 -2.07 -2.40 21.26
C THR A 84 -3.42 -2.98 20.83
N ILE A 85 -3.50 -4.32 20.74
CA ILE A 85 -4.77 -5.01 20.47
C ILE A 85 -5.83 -4.63 21.53
N ALA A 86 -5.44 -4.51 22.80
CA ALA A 86 -6.35 -4.13 23.88
C ALA A 86 -6.95 -2.73 23.67
N GLU A 87 -6.15 -1.75 23.23
CA GLU A 87 -6.61 -0.40 22.92
C GLU A 87 -7.52 -0.37 21.69
N ALA A 88 -7.21 -1.17 20.66
CA ALA A 88 -8.04 -1.31 19.47
C ALA A 88 -9.42 -1.91 19.80
N LEU A 89 -9.46 -2.92 20.68
CA LEU A 89 -10.70 -3.51 21.19
C LEU A 89 -11.50 -2.50 22.00
N ALA A 90 -10.84 -1.74 22.88
CA ALA A 90 -11.49 -0.70 23.69
C ALA A 90 -12.06 0.46 22.84
N ALA A 91 -11.41 0.77 21.72
CA ALA A 91 -11.88 1.76 20.74
C ALA A 91 -13.07 1.26 19.88
N GLY A 92 -13.49 0.00 20.03
CA GLY A 92 -14.65 -0.53 19.32
C GLY A 92 -14.39 -0.93 17.86
N LEU A 93 -13.13 -1.15 17.48
CA LEU A 93 -12.75 -1.56 16.11
C LEU A 93 -13.21 -3.00 15.73
N GLY A 94 -13.88 -3.69 16.65
CA GLY A 94 -14.46 -5.01 16.45
C GLY A 94 -13.80 -6.10 17.32
N PRO A 95 -14.31 -7.34 17.30
CA PRO A 95 -13.73 -8.45 18.05
C PRO A 95 -12.35 -8.84 17.51
N GLU A 96 -11.54 -9.49 18.33
CA GLU A 96 -10.13 -9.82 18.01
C GLU A 96 -9.96 -10.57 16.68
N ASP A 97 -10.81 -11.57 16.40
CA ASP A 97 -10.75 -12.32 15.14
C ASP A 97 -10.98 -11.42 13.92
N ARG A 98 -11.87 -10.42 14.05
CA ARG A 98 -12.10 -9.43 12.99
C ARG A 98 -10.92 -8.48 12.86
N LEU A 99 -10.35 -8.02 13.96
CA LEU A 99 -9.13 -7.20 13.93
C LEU A 99 -8.00 -7.92 13.21
N ARG A 100 -7.80 -9.21 13.48
CA ARG A 100 -6.78 -10.02 12.80
C ARG A 100 -7.02 -10.10 11.29
N GLN A 101 -8.27 -10.38 10.87
CA GLN A 101 -8.62 -10.46 9.45
C GLN A 101 -8.47 -9.10 8.76
N ASN A 102 -8.91 -8.03 9.40
CA ASN A 102 -8.82 -6.67 8.89
C ASN A 102 -7.37 -6.20 8.77
N ALA A 103 -6.56 -6.45 9.80
CA ALA A 103 -5.13 -6.18 9.80
C ALA A 103 -4.41 -6.92 8.66
N GLN A 104 -4.71 -8.21 8.49
CA GLN A 104 -4.13 -9.01 7.39
C GLN A 104 -4.50 -8.42 6.03
N ARG A 105 -5.78 -8.10 5.79
CA ARG A 105 -6.23 -7.50 4.52
C ARG A 105 -5.58 -6.15 4.25
N GLY A 106 -5.41 -5.33 5.29
CA GLY A 106 -4.71 -4.05 5.20
C GLY A 106 -3.24 -4.23 4.82
N LEU A 107 -2.55 -5.17 5.46
CA LEU A 107 -1.17 -5.52 5.15
C LEU A 107 -1.02 -6.07 3.72
N ASP A 108 -1.90 -6.99 3.29
CA ASP A 108 -1.85 -7.57 1.94
C ASP A 108 -2.01 -6.48 0.87
N ALA A 109 -2.95 -5.55 1.08
CA ALA A 109 -3.15 -4.42 0.18
C ALA A 109 -1.95 -3.47 0.19
N ALA A 110 -1.41 -3.13 1.37
CA ALA A 110 -0.24 -2.26 1.51
C ALA A 110 1.05 -2.88 0.94
N ALA A 111 1.18 -4.21 1.01
CA ALA A 111 2.30 -4.95 0.43
C ALA A 111 2.19 -5.11 -1.10
N GLY A 112 1.10 -4.66 -1.72
CA GLY A 112 0.86 -4.86 -3.14
C GLY A 112 0.70 -6.34 -3.52
N ILE A 113 0.38 -7.21 -2.56
CA ILE A 113 0.14 -8.63 -2.81
C ILE A 113 -1.25 -8.73 -3.45
N ASN A 114 -1.27 -8.83 -4.78
CA ASN A 114 -2.50 -9.20 -5.46
C ASN A 114 -2.83 -10.66 -5.12
N PRO A 115 -3.99 -10.99 -4.52
CA PRO A 115 -4.36 -12.38 -4.25
C PRO A 115 -4.55 -13.21 -5.54
N ARG A 116 -4.51 -12.58 -6.72
CA ARG A 116 -4.48 -13.23 -8.04
C ARG A 116 -3.11 -13.18 -8.73
N ALA A 117 -2.10 -12.53 -8.14
CA ALA A 117 -0.74 -12.64 -8.66
C ALA A 117 -0.15 -14.00 -8.25
N PRO A 118 0.61 -14.66 -9.14
CA PRO A 118 1.33 -15.86 -8.76
C PRO A 118 2.23 -15.53 -7.56
N SER A 119 2.24 -16.43 -6.57
CA SER A 119 3.12 -16.29 -5.42
C SER A 119 4.58 -16.24 -5.88
N TRP A 120 5.46 -15.58 -5.14
CA TRP A 120 6.90 -15.60 -5.42
C TRP A 120 7.50 -17.02 -5.48
N ARG A 121 6.80 -18.02 -4.92
CA ARG A 121 7.13 -19.45 -5.05
C ARG A 121 6.75 -20.02 -6.43
N GLU A 122 5.76 -19.45 -7.09
CA GLU A 122 5.33 -19.79 -8.45
C GLU A 122 6.13 -19.01 -9.51
N VAL A 123 6.71 -17.86 -9.14
CA VAL A 123 7.74 -17.14 -9.91
C VAL A 123 9.13 -17.70 -9.59
N ALA A 124 9.26 -19.03 -9.52
CA ALA A 124 10.57 -19.67 -9.63
C ALA A 124 11.06 -19.43 -11.05
N ASP A 125 11.76 -18.31 -11.21
CA ASP A 125 12.40 -17.92 -12.45
C ASP A 125 13.48 -18.96 -12.74
N ASP A 126 13.24 -19.82 -13.74
CA ASP A 126 14.20 -20.80 -14.28
C ASP A 126 15.49 -20.12 -14.81
N THR A 127 15.59 -18.79 -14.74
CA THR A 127 16.72 -17.96 -15.17
C THR A 127 17.62 -17.44 -14.05
N ILE A 128 17.23 -17.54 -12.77
CA ILE A 128 18.09 -17.08 -11.66
C ILE A 128 18.58 -18.30 -10.88
N GLY A 129 19.80 -18.74 -11.22
CA GLY A 129 20.53 -19.70 -10.39
C GLY A 129 20.62 -19.23 -8.93
N PRO A 130 20.77 -20.15 -7.99
CA PRO A 130 20.73 -19.82 -6.56
C PRO A 130 21.72 -18.71 -6.21
N TRP A 131 21.33 -17.82 -5.28
CA TRP A 131 22.12 -16.65 -4.89
C TRP A 131 23.55 -16.97 -4.42
N TRP A 132 23.80 -18.19 -3.94
CA TRP A 132 25.13 -18.68 -3.57
C TRP A 132 26.02 -19.10 -4.75
N ALA A 133 25.46 -19.17 -5.97
CA ALA A 133 26.20 -19.45 -7.20
C ALA A 133 26.68 -18.17 -7.91
N GLN A 134 26.47 -17.00 -7.31
CA GLN A 134 26.88 -15.70 -7.88
C GLN A 134 28.27 -15.23 -7.39
N ASP A 135 28.88 -15.92 -6.41
CA ASP A 135 30.20 -15.55 -5.86
C ASP A 135 31.38 -15.91 -6.78
N ASP A 136 31.19 -16.77 -7.79
CA ASP A 136 32.26 -17.15 -8.73
C ASP A 136 32.50 -16.12 -9.86
N ALA A 137 31.69 -15.06 -9.96
CA ALA A 137 31.76 -14.09 -11.06
C ALA A 137 32.76 -12.94 -10.84
N PHE A 138 33.41 -12.86 -9.67
CA PHE A 138 34.31 -11.76 -9.30
C PHE A 138 35.78 -12.14 -9.08
N ASP A 139 36.17 -13.39 -9.34
CA ASP A 139 37.58 -13.80 -9.36
C ASP A 139 38.11 -13.93 -10.79
N GLY A 140 38.78 -12.87 -11.26
CA GLY A 140 39.73 -12.94 -12.37
C GLY A 140 39.39 -12.05 -13.56
N VAL A 141 39.85 -10.79 -13.52
CA VAL A 141 40.31 -10.13 -14.75
C VAL A 141 41.78 -10.53 -14.92
N PRO A 142 42.16 -11.31 -15.95
CA PRO A 142 43.56 -11.40 -16.32
C PRO A 142 43.97 -10.02 -16.82
N GLU A 143 44.87 -9.34 -16.10
CA GLU A 143 45.68 -8.29 -16.71
C GLU A 143 46.51 -8.94 -17.81
N ASP A 144 46.15 -8.69 -19.07
CA ASP A 144 47.15 -8.61 -20.11
C ASP A 144 46.65 -7.83 -21.32
N SER A 145 47.21 -6.64 -21.51
CA SER A 145 47.35 -5.98 -22.81
C SER A 145 48.29 -4.77 -22.70
N ARG A 146 49.61 -5.03 -22.59
CA ARG A 146 50.66 -4.47 -23.48
C ARG A 146 52.06 -4.90 -23.09
#